data_AF-A0A662J5C0-F1
#
_entry.id   AF-A0A662J5C0-F1
#
_cell.length_a   1.000
_cell.length_b   1.000
_cell.length_c   1.000
_cell.angle_alpha   90.00
_cell.angle_beta   90.00
_cell.angle_gamma   90.00
#
_symmetry.space_group_name_H-M   'P 1'
#
loop_
_entity.id
_entity.type
_entity.pdbx_description
1 polymer ?
#
loop_
_entity_poly.entity_id
_entity_poly.type
_entity_poly.pdbx_seq_one_letter_code
_entity_poly.pdbx_strand_id
1 'polypeptide(L)'
;MVVVVRGRLLPDAWEKSILEVWKKGIVIDTEYGERSKDIAVVIRVERPLEEPRVHLKGIVAGRLSGLFEYVDEVIKGIHDNLIGVYGYTYHERLFRYEGQNGIVDQIEYIIRKLKEAPYSRRAQAITWQPWKDIHSEHPPCLQRIWCRVIDGKLVMHVHMRS
;
A
#
# COMPACT_ATOMS: atom_id res chain seq x y z
N MET A 1 6.16 9.82 18.26
CA MET A 1 7.47 10.05 17.61
C MET A 1 7.33 9.73 16.13
N VAL A 2 7.85 10.57 15.23
CA VAL A 2 7.74 10.39 13.78
C VAL A 2 9.13 10.48 13.15
N VAL A 3 9.42 9.62 12.18
CA VAL A 3 10.63 9.70 11.34
C VAL A 3 10.27 9.98 9.90
N VAL A 4 11.08 10.81 9.24
CA VAL A 4 10.95 11.09 7.80
C VAL A 4 12.15 10.47 7.10
N VAL A 5 11.88 9.57 6.17
CA VAL A 5 12.88 8.88 5.36
C VAL A 5 12.81 9.39 3.93
N ARG A 6 13.98 9.66 3.34
CA ARG A 6 14.10 10.04 1.93
C ARG A 6 15.03 9.06 1.23
N GLY A 7 14.51 8.40 0.21
CA GLY A 7 15.28 7.55 -0.69
C GLY A 7 15.14 8.00 -2.13
N ARG A 8 16.18 7.77 -2.92
CA ARG A 8 16.14 8.09 -4.35
C ARG A 8 15.25 7.07 -5.07
N LEU A 9 15.44 5.79 -4.77
CA LEU A 9 14.76 4.63 -5.34
C LEU A 9 13.94 3.92 -4.24
N LEU A 10 13.16 2.92 -4.63
CA LEU A 10 12.42 2.08 -3.68
C LEU A 10 13.35 1.30 -2.72
N PRO A 11 14.45 0.66 -3.19
CA PRO A 11 15.27 -0.18 -2.33
C PRO A 11 16.02 0.59 -1.24
N ASP A 12 16.59 1.76 -1.55
CA ASP A 12 17.32 2.54 -0.55
C ASP A 12 16.36 3.24 0.43
N ALA A 13 15.17 3.64 -0.02
CA ALA A 13 14.13 4.13 0.88
C ALA A 13 13.70 3.04 1.88
N TRP A 14 13.52 1.81 1.40
CA TRP A 14 13.20 0.64 2.22
C TRP A 14 14.29 0.37 3.26
N GLU A 15 15.55 0.23 2.83
CA GLU A 15 16.67 -0.04 3.74
C GLU A 15 16.83 1.05 4.81
N LYS A 16 16.77 2.33 4.41
CA LYS A 16 16.84 3.46 5.36
C LYS A 16 15.69 3.42 6.36
N SER A 17 14.47 3.05 5.94
CA SER A 17 13.34 2.96 6.86
C SER A 17 13.54 1.91 7.94
N ILE A 18 14.09 0.74 7.59
CA ILE A 18 14.42 -0.32 8.55
C ILE A 18 15.47 0.18 9.56
N LEU A 19 16.52 0.86 9.09
CA LEU A 19 17.55 1.41 9.98
C LEU A 19 16.98 2.45 10.95
N GLU A 20 16.07 3.30 10.51
CA GLU A 20 15.41 4.31 11.36
C GLU A 20 14.51 3.65 12.41
N VAL A 21 13.69 2.67 12.01
CA VAL A 21 12.87 1.87 12.92
C VAL A 21 13.77 1.15 13.94
N TRP A 22 14.86 0.52 13.49
CA TRP A 22 15.78 -0.19 14.36
C TRP A 22 16.47 0.71 15.37
N LYS A 23 16.82 1.94 15.00
CA LYS A 23 17.52 2.87 15.90
C LYS A 23 16.58 3.59 16.85
N LYS A 24 15.40 3.98 16.37
CA LYS A 24 14.52 4.94 17.05
C LYS A 24 13.18 4.36 17.47
N GLY A 25 12.79 3.19 16.96
CA GLY A 25 11.51 2.60 17.29
C GLY A 25 11.39 2.21 18.76
N ILE A 26 10.16 2.23 19.26
CA ILE A 26 9.83 1.72 20.58
C ILE A 26 9.56 0.21 20.49
N VAL A 27 9.86 -0.52 21.55
CA VAL A 27 9.51 -1.95 21.63
C VAL A 27 8.10 -2.05 22.19
N ILE A 28 7.23 -2.79 21.52
CA ILE A 28 5.82 -2.99 21.92
C ILE A 28 5.44 -4.47 21.78
N ASP A 29 4.52 -4.93 22.61
CA ASP A 29 3.93 -6.27 22.48
C ASP A 29 2.92 -6.30 21.33
N THR A 30 2.85 -7.43 20.62
CA THR A 30 1.91 -7.65 19.51
C THR A 30 0.85 -8.68 19.86
N GLU A 31 -0.24 -8.71 19.11
CA GLU A 31 -1.29 -9.74 19.23
C GLU A 31 -0.80 -11.15 18.81
N TYR A 32 0.39 -11.26 18.20
CA TYR A 32 1.00 -12.52 17.79
C TYR A 32 1.88 -13.16 18.87
N GLY A 33 1.96 -12.56 20.06
CA GLY A 33 2.77 -13.07 21.18
C GLY A 33 4.28 -12.81 21.03
N GLU A 34 4.68 -12.04 20.03
CA GLU A 34 6.04 -11.53 19.86
C GLU A 34 6.11 -10.02 20.09
N ARG A 35 7.32 -9.49 20.23
CA ARG A 35 7.55 -8.03 20.36
C ARG A 35 7.99 -7.45 19.04
N SER A 36 7.42 -6.32 18.65
CA SER A 36 7.82 -5.56 17.47
C SER A 36 8.54 -4.27 17.85
N LYS A 37 9.21 -3.67 16.85
CA LYS A 37 9.83 -2.36 16.98
C LYS A 37 9.10 -1.37 16.07
N ASP A 38 8.47 -0.38 16.68
CA ASP A 38 7.44 0.41 16.02
C ASP A 38 7.78 1.90 16.03
N ILE A 39 7.49 2.58 14.92
CA ILE A 39 7.57 4.03 14.80
C ILE A 39 6.69 4.51 13.65
N ALA A 40 6.06 5.67 13.80
CA ALA A 40 5.40 6.31 12.68
C ALA A 40 6.44 6.82 11.67
N VAL A 41 6.34 6.38 10.41
CA VAL A 41 7.28 6.73 9.35
C VAL A 41 6.58 7.43 8.20
N VAL A 42 7.22 8.47 7.66
CA VAL A 42 6.88 9.08 6.37
C VAL A 42 8.03 8.81 5.41
N ILE A 43 7.79 8.03 4.36
CA ILE A 43 8.80 7.68 3.36
C ILE A 43 8.54 8.46 2.08
N ARG A 44 9.54 9.20 1.60
CA ARG A 44 9.53 9.84 0.29
C ARG A 44 10.51 9.12 -0.64
N VAL A 45 10.00 8.68 -1.78
CA VAL A 45 10.78 8.08 -2.86
C VAL A 45 10.82 9.04 -4.03
N GLU A 46 12.01 9.46 -4.47
CA GLU A 46 12.14 10.51 -5.48
C GLU A 46 11.92 9.99 -6.92
N ARG A 47 12.37 8.77 -7.19
CA ARG A 47 12.36 8.14 -8.51
C ARG A 47 11.83 6.70 -8.39
N PRO A 48 10.54 6.52 -8.07
CA PRO A 48 9.96 5.21 -7.74
C PRO A 48 9.91 4.22 -8.91
N LEU A 49 10.09 4.68 -10.14
CA LEU A 49 10.06 3.85 -11.35
C LEU A 49 11.45 3.57 -11.93
N GLU A 50 12.53 4.16 -11.40
CA GLU A 50 13.89 3.85 -11.84
C GLU A 50 14.36 2.51 -11.26
N GLU A 51 15.12 1.74 -12.05
CA GLU A 51 15.72 0.48 -11.58
C GLU A 51 16.99 0.74 -10.75
N PRO A 52 17.29 -0.09 -9.74
CA PRO A 52 16.48 -1.22 -9.26
C PRO A 52 15.23 -0.78 -8.47
N ARG A 53 14.10 -1.44 -8.72
CA ARG A 53 12.84 -1.20 -7.96
C ARG A 53 12.64 -2.09 -6.75
N VAL A 54 13.45 -3.15 -6.60
CA VAL A 54 13.28 -4.15 -5.54
C VAL A 54 14.58 -4.32 -4.77
N HIS A 55 14.49 -4.28 -3.44
CA HIS A 55 15.60 -4.69 -2.59
C HIS A 55 15.58 -6.22 -2.45
N LEU A 56 16.65 -6.91 -2.82
CA LEU A 56 16.66 -8.39 -2.81
C LEU A 56 16.42 -8.99 -1.42
N LYS A 57 16.89 -8.34 -0.36
CA LYS A 57 16.58 -8.75 1.04
C LYS A 57 15.13 -8.48 1.45
N GLY A 58 14.40 -7.68 0.69
CA GLY A 58 12.95 -7.47 0.87
C GLY A 58 12.11 -8.63 0.31
N ILE A 59 12.73 -9.56 -0.42
CA ILE A 59 12.09 -10.81 -0.85
C ILE A 59 12.28 -11.82 0.30
N VAL A 60 11.46 -11.68 1.35
CA VAL A 60 11.64 -12.42 2.61
C VAL A 60 11.02 -13.82 2.55
N ALA A 61 9.98 -14.00 1.75
CA ALA A 61 9.32 -15.28 1.49
C ALA A 61 9.08 -15.44 -0.01
N GLY A 62 9.84 -16.32 -0.67
CA GLY A 62 9.60 -16.72 -2.06
C GLY A 62 10.71 -16.39 -3.06
N ARG A 63 10.40 -16.58 -4.34
CA ARG A 63 11.28 -16.30 -5.49
C ARG A 63 10.86 -14.97 -6.14
N LEU A 64 11.73 -14.40 -6.99
CA LEU A 64 11.37 -13.24 -7.83
C LEU A 64 10.07 -13.45 -8.61
N SER A 65 9.75 -14.69 -9.00
CA SER A 65 8.48 -15.04 -9.65
C SER A 65 7.26 -14.72 -8.77
N GLY A 66 7.35 -14.91 -7.45
CA GLY A 66 6.26 -14.60 -6.52
C GLY A 66 5.95 -13.10 -6.44
N LEU A 67 6.93 -12.23 -6.74
CA LEU A 67 6.67 -10.80 -6.86
C LEU A 67 5.79 -10.47 -8.07
N PHE A 68 6.06 -11.10 -9.22
CA PHE A 68 5.23 -10.89 -10.42
C PHE A 68 3.82 -11.44 -10.24
N GLU A 69 3.70 -12.59 -9.58
CA GLU A 69 2.40 -13.14 -9.18
C GLU A 69 1.65 -12.19 -8.25
N TYR A 70 2.32 -11.60 -7.25
CA TYR A 70 1.71 -10.60 -6.37
C TYR A 70 1.27 -9.34 -7.13
N VAL A 71 2.04 -8.88 -8.13
CA VAL A 71 1.62 -7.78 -9.01
C VAL A 71 0.35 -8.15 -9.77
N ASP A 72 0.28 -9.36 -10.32
CA ASP A 72 -0.90 -9.84 -11.04
C ASP A 72 -2.09 -10.07 -10.09
N GLU A 73 -1.86 -10.49 -8.84
CA GLU A 73 -2.89 -10.55 -7.81
C GLU A 73 -3.52 -9.18 -7.59
N VAL A 74 -2.72 -8.14 -7.42
CA VAL A 74 -3.22 -6.78 -7.19
C VAL A 74 -3.87 -6.18 -8.44
N ILE A 75 -3.27 -6.33 -9.62
CA ILE A 75 -3.68 -5.63 -10.84
C ILE A 75 -4.76 -6.39 -11.61
N LYS A 76 -4.70 -7.73 -11.64
CA LYS A 76 -5.60 -8.57 -12.45
C LYS A 76 -6.56 -9.42 -11.60
N GLY A 77 -6.40 -9.46 -10.28
CA GLY A 77 -7.30 -10.22 -9.41
C GLY A 77 -7.18 -11.73 -9.59
N ILE A 78 -5.99 -12.24 -9.94
CA ILE A 78 -5.79 -13.69 -10.23
C ILE A 78 -6.14 -14.61 -9.05
N HIS A 79 -6.25 -14.06 -7.83
CA HIS A 79 -6.64 -14.77 -6.60
C HIS A 79 -7.96 -14.28 -6.00
N ASP A 80 -8.80 -13.55 -6.73
CA ASP A 80 -10.10 -13.09 -6.21
C ASP A 80 -11.05 -14.25 -5.88
N ASN A 81 -10.87 -15.40 -6.52
CA ASN A 81 -11.57 -16.64 -6.17
C ASN A 81 -11.25 -17.13 -4.74
N LEU A 82 -10.18 -16.64 -4.12
CA LEU A 82 -9.73 -17.00 -2.78
C LEU A 82 -10.17 -16.01 -1.69
N ILE A 83 -10.97 -14.99 -2.02
CA ILE A 83 -11.47 -14.00 -1.04
C ILE A 83 -12.22 -14.66 0.12
N GLY A 84 -12.95 -15.75 -0.13
CA GLY A 84 -13.62 -16.49 0.95
C GLY A 84 -12.67 -17.12 1.97
N VAL A 85 -11.41 -17.32 1.60
CA VAL A 85 -10.34 -17.86 2.45
C VAL A 85 -9.50 -16.74 3.06
N TYR A 86 -9.11 -15.73 2.27
CA TYR A 86 -8.24 -14.64 2.70
C TYR A 86 -8.98 -13.46 3.36
N GLY A 87 -10.30 -13.44 3.28
CA GLY A 87 -11.15 -12.34 3.71
C GLY A 87 -11.22 -11.18 2.70
N TYR A 88 -10.12 -10.88 2.00
CA TYR A 88 -10.08 -9.87 0.93
C TYR A 88 -8.87 -10.06 0.01
N THR A 89 -8.89 -9.39 -1.13
CA THR A 89 -7.70 -9.11 -1.96
C THR A 89 -7.58 -7.60 -2.15
N TYR A 90 -6.37 -7.08 -2.38
CA TYR A 90 -6.25 -5.67 -2.73
C TYR A 90 -6.90 -5.35 -4.07
N HIS A 91 -7.00 -6.32 -4.99
CA HIS A 91 -7.71 -6.13 -6.23
C HIS A 91 -9.20 -5.87 -6.00
N GLU A 92 -9.88 -6.72 -5.21
CA GLU A 92 -11.28 -6.50 -4.84
C GLU A 92 -11.45 -5.13 -4.20
N ARG A 93 -10.60 -4.79 -3.24
CA ARG A 93 -10.69 -3.50 -2.54
C ARG A 93 -10.42 -2.29 -3.42
N LEU A 94 -9.62 -2.39 -4.49
CA LEU A 94 -9.29 -1.22 -5.32
C LEU A 94 -10.15 -1.11 -6.58
N PHE A 95 -10.44 -2.24 -7.24
CA PHE A 95 -11.11 -2.30 -8.54
C PHE A 95 -12.58 -2.72 -8.42
N ARG A 96 -12.97 -3.37 -7.31
CA ARG A 96 -14.33 -3.88 -7.11
C ARG A 96 -14.87 -3.57 -5.72
N TYR A 97 -14.55 -2.38 -5.19
CA TYR A 97 -14.89 -2.01 -3.83
C TYR A 97 -16.40 -2.05 -3.61
N GLU A 98 -16.86 -2.88 -2.69
CA GLU A 98 -18.28 -2.98 -2.35
C GLU A 98 -18.74 -1.71 -1.62
N GLY A 99 -19.63 -0.95 -2.25
CA GLY A 99 -20.28 0.22 -1.68
C GLY A 99 -21.79 0.00 -1.49
N GLN A 100 -22.43 0.93 -0.79
CA GLN A 100 -23.88 0.87 -0.52
C GLN A 100 -24.73 0.79 -1.80
N ASN A 101 -24.25 1.36 -2.91
CA ASN A 101 -24.96 1.40 -4.19
C ASN A 101 -24.32 0.48 -5.25
N GLY A 102 -23.63 -0.56 -4.80
CA GLY A 102 -22.96 -1.53 -5.68
C GLY A 102 -21.45 -1.35 -5.75
N ILE A 103 -20.86 -1.97 -6.77
CA ILE A 103 -19.41 -2.09 -6.94
C ILE A 103 -18.82 -0.79 -7.48
N VAL A 104 -17.72 -0.32 -6.87
CA VAL A 104 -16.98 0.87 -7.28
C VAL A 104 -15.56 0.49 -7.71
N ASP A 105 -15.23 0.77 -8.97
CA ASP A 105 -13.85 0.77 -9.44
C ASP A 105 -13.21 2.12 -9.07
N GLN A 106 -12.44 2.11 -7.97
CA GLN A 106 -11.81 3.32 -7.44
C GLN A 106 -10.61 3.75 -8.29
N ILE A 107 -9.95 2.80 -8.98
CA ILE A 107 -8.80 3.10 -9.85
C ILE A 107 -9.28 3.79 -11.12
N GLU A 108 -10.34 3.29 -11.77
CA GLU A 108 -10.96 3.95 -12.92
C GLU A 108 -11.47 5.34 -12.53
N TYR A 109 -12.07 5.49 -11.34
CA TYR A 109 -12.44 6.80 -10.82
C TYR A 109 -11.25 7.76 -10.71
N ILE A 110 -10.12 7.33 -10.13
CA ILE A 110 -8.89 8.13 -10.03
C ILE A 110 -8.42 8.57 -11.42
N ILE A 111 -8.34 7.64 -12.36
CA ILE A 111 -7.88 7.91 -13.73
C ILE A 111 -8.77 8.96 -14.39
N ARG A 112 -10.09 8.76 -14.38
CA ARG A 112 -11.06 9.71 -14.94
C ARG A 112 -10.94 11.07 -14.28
N LYS A 113 -10.87 11.12 -12.93
CA LYS A 113 -10.81 12.38 -12.19
C LYS A 113 -9.54 13.17 -12.47
N LEU A 114 -8.40 12.50 -12.63
CA LEU A 114 -7.13 13.16 -12.94
C LEU A 114 -7.03 13.60 -14.40
N LYS A 115 -7.69 12.90 -15.34
CA LYS A 115 -7.83 13.37 -16.73
C LYS A 115 -8.66 14.66 -16.81
N GLU A 116 -9.74 14.75 -16.03
CA GLU A 116 -10.64 15.90 -15.99
C GLU A 116 -10.05 17.09 -15.19
N ALA A 117 -9.50 16.80 -14.00
CA ALA A 117 -8.95 17.79 -13.10
C ALA A 117 -7.66 17.26 -12.45
N PRO A 118 -6.50 17.42 -13.12
CA PRO A 118 -5.22 16.87 -12.66
C PRO A 118 -4.80 17.35 -11.26
N TYR A 119 -5.24 18.56 -10.89
CA TYR A 119 -5.00 19.18 -9.59
C TYR A 119 -6.03 18.81 -8.52
N SER A 120 -6.97 17.90 -8.80
CA SER A 120 -8.00 17.49 -7.86
C SER A 120 -7.40 16.94 -6.57
N ARG A 121 -7.99 17.31 -5.43
CA ARG A 121 -7.69 16.71 -4.12
C ARG A 121 -8.56 15.47 -3.84
N ARG A 122 -9.45 15.09 -4.76
CA ARG A 122 -10.46 14.04 -4.57
C ARG A 122 -10.11 12.69 -5.19
N ALA A 123 -9.03 12.60 -5.97
CA ALA A 123 -8.62 11.35 -6.60
C ALA A 123 -7.96 10.43 -5.56
N GLN A 124 -8.76 9.56 -4.93
CA GLN A 124 -8.30 8.60 -3.93
C GLN A 124 -9.06 7.28 -4.02
N ALA A 125 -8.45 6.24 -3.47
CA ALA A 125 -9.03 4.94 -3.24
C ALA A 125 -8.73 4.52 -1.79
N ILE A 126 -9.64 3.78 -1.18
CA ILE A 126 -9.48 3.19 0.16
C ILE A 126 -9.70 1.68 0.11
N THR A 127 -9.23 0.98 1.13
CA THR A 127 -9.41 -0.48 1.24
C THR A 127 -10.25 -0.88 2.43
N TRP A 128 -10.31 -0.04 3.47
CA TRP A 128 -10.99 -0.36 4.72
C TRP A 128 -12.51 -0.27 4.60
N GLN A 129 -13.18 -1.37 4.93
CA GLN A 129 -14.63 -1.50 5.04
C GLN A 129 -14.99 -1.65 6.52
N PRO A 130 -15.52 -0.61 7.19
CA PRO A 130 -15.83 -0.65 8.62
C PRO A 130 -16.77 -1.78 9.04
N TRP A 131 -17.69 -2.21 8.18
CA TRP A 131 -18.64 -3.29 8.46
C TRP A 131 -18.03 -4.69 8.37
N LYS A 132 -16.81 -4.82 7.85
CA LYS A 132 -16.13 -6.10 7.62
C LYS A 132 -14.82 -6.20 8.38
N ASP A 133 -13.97 -5.18 8.29
CA ASP A 133 -12.57 -5.28 8.70
C ASP A 133 -12.34 -5.12 10.20
N ILE A 134 -13.29 -4.56 10.95
CA ILE A 134 -13.20 -4.47 12.43
C ILE A 134 -13.25 -5.84 13.12
N HIS A 135 -13.70 -6.88 12.41
CA HIS A 135 -13.82 -8.26 12.91
C HIS A 135 -12.80 -9.20 12.25
N SER A 136 -11.92 -8.69 11.40
CA SER A 136 -10.91 -9.49 10.71
C SER A 136 -9.65 -9.62 11.56
N GLU A 137 -9.08 -10.82 11.62
CA GLU A 137 -7.72 -11.05 12.20
C GLU A 137 -6.61 -10.53 11.27
N HIS A 138 -6.93 -10.35 9.99
CA HIS A 138 -5.99 -9.92 8.95
C HIS A 138 -6.57 -8.77 8.14
N PRO A 139 -6.91 -7.61 8.73
CA PRO A 139 -7.52 -6.53 7.97
C PRO A 139 -6.49 -5.85 7.05
N PRO A 140 -6.91 -5.14 5.99
CA PRO A 140 -6.01 -4.50 5.04
C PRO A 140 -4.98 -3.60 5.73
N CYS A 141 -3.71 -3.67 5.32
CA CYS A 141 -2.65 -2.81 5.84
C CYS A 141 -2.61 -1.49 5.10
N LEU A 142 -2.56 -1.53 3.75
CA LEU A 142 -2.82 -0.37 2.90
C LEU A 142 -4.21 0.16 3.23
N GLN A 143 -4.34 1.44 3.55
CA GLN A 143 -5.61 2.10 3.89
C GLN A 143 -6.10 3.05 2.80
N ARG A 144 -5.16 3.77 2.18
CA ARG A 144 -5.50 4.81 1.20
C ARG A 144 -4.40 4.98 0.16
N ILE A 145 -4.82 5.10 -1.10
CA ILE A 145 -4.03 5.65 -2.19
C ILE A 145 -4.64 7.00 -2.54
N TRP A 146 -3.84 8.06 -2.55
CA TRP A 146 -4.27 9.40 -2.98
C TRP A 146 -3.31 9.93 -4.04
N CYS A 147 -3.87 10.39 -5.15
CA CYS A 147 -3.11 10.78 -6.32
C CYS A 147 -3.41 12.22 -6.74
N ARG A 148 -2.39 12.90 -7.26
CA ARG A 148 -2.52 14.23 -7.86
C ARG A 148 -1.46 14.41 -8.94
N VAL A 149 -1.75 15.19 -9.97
CA VAL A 149 -0.73 15.62 -10.94
C VAL A 149 -0.18 16.98 -10.52
N ILE A 150 1.14 17.06 -10.36
CA ILE A 150 1.87 18.28 -9.99
C ILE A 150 3.03 18.41 -10.98
N ASP A 151 3.14 19.56 -11.66
CA ASP A 151 4.17 19.85 -12.66
C ASP A 151 4.33 18.72 -13.70
N GLY A 152 3.19 18.22 -14.20
CA GLY A 152 3.13 17.14 -15.19
C GLY A 152 3.49 15.75 -14.67
N LYS A 153 3.73 15.58 -13.36
CA LYS A 153 4.08 14.30 -12.73
C LYS A 153 2.96 13.79 -11.83
N LEU A 154 2.71 12.49 -11.87
CA LEU A 154 1.83 11.83 -10.91
C LEU A 154 2.53 11.74 -9.56
N VAL A 155 1.97 12.40 -8.55
CA VAL A 155 2.34 12.26 -7.15
C VAL A 155 1.34 11.34 -6.48
N MET A 156 1.85 10.25 -5.89
CA MET A 156 1.07 9.25 -5.19
C MET A 156 1.45 9.22 -3.72
N HIS A 157 0.44 9.31 -2.86
CA HIS A 157 0.55 9.12 -1.43
C HIS A 157 -0.11 7.81 -1.04
N VAL A 158 0.61 7.00 -0.28
CA VAL A 158 0.13 5.73 0.22
C VAL A 158 0.12 5.80 1.74
N HIS A 159 -0.99 5.42 2.36
CA HIS A 159 -1.15 5.35 3.80
C HIS A 159 -1.35 3.90 4.21
N MET A 160 -0.54 3.42 5.14
CA MET A 160 -0.61 2.07 5.70
C MET A 160 -0.83 2.18 7.22
N ARG A 161 -1.62 1.29 7.81
CA ARG A 161 -1.85 1.24 9.27
C ARG A 161 -0.72 0.54 10.03
N SER A 162 -0.10 -0.46 9.38
CA SER A 162 0.93 -1.37 9.91
C SER A 162 1.70 -1.99 8.75
#